data_AF-A0A918X9K4-F1
#
_entry.id   AF-A0A918X9K4-F1
#
_cell.length_a   1.000
_cell.length_b   1.000
_cell.length_c   1.000
_cell.angle_alpha   90.00
_cell.angle_beta   90.00
_cell.angle_gamma   90.00
#
_symmetry.space_group_name_H-M   'P 1'
#
loop_
_entity.id
_entity.type
_entity.pdbx_description
1 polymer ?
#
loop_
_entity_poly.entity_id
_entity_poly.type
_entity_poly.pdbx_seq_one_letter_code
_entity_poly.pdbx_strand_id
1 'polypeptide(L)'
;MNVPLAGFHNPAAWEQLPNARLSPTARDIFDVLQGRQEPRGHVRITQNELATRLNTTQSAISRAMSELRDTGLIHARTRHGQILIHPLYAGYESLAHMVNHIQDPDTHLWPLAFPASDIRPPRRCDPHPTPDGDGGEPAPTPAPRPHLHLAG
;
A
#
# COMPACT_ATOMS: atom_id res chain seq x y z
N MET A 1 18.00 2.34 25.39
CA MET A 1 17.00 1.39 24.85
C MET A 1 15.91 2.21 24.19
N ASN A 2 15.87 2.28 22.86
CA ASN A 2 14.82 3.01 22.13
C ASN A 2 13.66 2.04 21.93
N VAL A 3 12.65 2.12 22.79
CA VAL A 3 11.44 1.30 22.66
C VAL A 3 10.81 1.64 21.31
N PRO A 4 10.46 0.67 20.44
CA PRO A 4 9.65 0.98 19.28
C PRO A 4 8.32 1.49 19.82
N LEU A 5 8.08 2.80 19.68
CA LEU A 5 6.77 3.37 19.95
C LEU A 5 5.82 2.61 19.03
N ALA A 6 4.93 1.81 19.63
CA ALA A 6 3.74 1.30 18.95
C ALA A 6 2.89 2.53 18.63
N GLY A 7 3.25 3.20 17.54
CA GLY A 7 2.73 4.50 17.22
C GLY A 7 1.26 4.36 16.85
N PHE A 8 0.43 5.28 17.35
CA PHE A 8 -0.86 5.53 16.76
C PHE A 8 -0.68 5.94 15.30
N HIS A 9 -1.35 5.21 14.43
CA HIS A 9 -1.39 5.45 13.00
C HIS A 9 -2.81 5.85 12.60
N ASN A 10 -2.96 6.65 11.54
CA ASN A 10 -4.28 6.98 11.02
C ASN A 10 -4.92 5.76 10.35
N PRO A 11 -5.95 5.11 10.94
CA PRO A 11 -6.53 3.90 10.36
C PRO A 11 -7.12 4.16 8.97
N ALA A 12 -7.77 5.31 8.77
CA ALA A 12 -8.38 5.67 7.48
C ALA A 12 -7.33 5.87 6.37
N ALA A 13 -6.15 6.42 6.70
CA ALA A 13 -5.07 6.53 5.73
C ALA A 13 -4.46 5.16 5.41
N TRP A 14 -4.34 4.29 6.41
CA TRP A 14 -3.80 2.93 6.24
C TRP A 14 -4.72 2.04 5.39
N GLU A 15 -6.03 2.21 5.46
CA GLU A 15 -7.00 1.55 4.56
C GLU A 15 -6.78 1.92 3.09
N GLN A 16 -6.24 3.12 2.81
CA GLN A 16 -5.93 3.56 1.45
C GLN A 16 -4.57 3.09 0.97
N LEU A 17 -3.69 2.60 1.85
CA LEU A 17 -2.34 2.20 1.47
C LEU A 17 -2.31 1.08 0.41
N PRO A 18 -3.18 0.05 0.43
CA PRO A 18 -3.27 -0.92 -0.66
C PRO A 18 -3.51 -0.29 -2.04
N ASN A 19 -4.13 0.90 -2.11
CA ASN A 19 -4.35 1.62 -3.36
C ASN A 19 -3.07 2.25 -3.93
N ALA A 20 -2.01 2.38 -3.12
CA ALA A 20 -0.71 2.88 -3.59
C ALA A 20 -0.01 1.92 -4.58
N ARG A 21 -0.45 0.66 -4.66
CA ARG A 21 0.10 -0.38 -5.57
C ARG A 21 1.63 -0.44 -5.58
N LEU A 22 2.23 -0.35 -4.39
CA LEU A 22 3.67 -0.37 -4.22
C LEU A 22 4.27 -1.69 -4.72
N SER A 23 5.43 -1.60 -5.35
CA SER A 23 6.29 -2.75 -5.62
C SER A 23 6.67 -3.46 -4.30
N PRO A 24 6.97 -4.77 -4.33
CA PRO A 24 7.38 -5.50 -3.14
C PRO A 24 8.55 -4.84 -2.41
N THR A 25 9.55 -4.37 -3.17
CA THR A 25 10.70 -3.65 -2.61
C THR A 25 10.32 -2.29 -2.00
N ALA A 26 9.43 -1.53 -2.63
CA ALA A 26 8.94 -0.27 -2.06
C ALA A 26 8.16 -0.51 -0.77
N ARG A 27 7.38 -1.61 -0.70
CA ARG A 27 6.70 -2.04 0.52
C ARG A 27 7.69 -2.41 1.62
N ASP A 28 8.69 -3.22 1.32
CA ASP A 28 9.73 -3.60 2.29
C ASP A 28 10.50 -2.38 2.82
N ILE A 29 10.86 -1.43 1.94
CA ILE A 29 11.48 -0.17 2.35
C ILE A 29 10.53 0.60 3.27
N PHE A 30 9.27 0.74 2.90
CA PHE A 30 8.27 1.46 3.71
C PHE A 30 8.13 0.83 5.10
N ASP A 31 8.08 -0.49 5.20
CA ASP A 31 7.99 -1.20 6.48
C ASP A 31 9.25 -0.95 7.35
N VAL A 32 10.44 -0.91 6.75
CA VAL A 32 11.68 -0.53 7.44
C VAL A 32 11.65 0.92 7.91
N LEU A 33 11.13 1.83 7.11
CA LEU A 33 10.96 3.24 7.48
C LEU A 33 10.00 3.38 8.66
N GLN A 34 8.88 2.66 8.63
CA GLN A 34 7.88 2.68 9.71
C GLN A 34 8.43 2.14 11.03
N GLY A 35 9.24 1.08 10.99
CA GLY A 35 9.86 0.50 12.20
C GLY A 35 10.95 1.36 12.81
N ARG A 36 11.44 2.40 12.11
CA ARG A 36 12.58 3.24 12.53
C ARG A 36 12.26 4.71 12.65
N GLN A 37 11.03 5.10 12.35
CA GLN A 37 10.65 6.49 12.42
C GLN A 37 10.73 7.01 13.85
N GLU A 38 11.27 8.22 13.96
CA GLU A 38 11.06 9.09 15.10
C GLU A 38 9.63 9.66 15.03
N PRO A 39 9.11 10.19 16.15
CA PRO A 39 7.80 10.86 16.15
C PRO A 39 7.72 11.88 15.02
N ARG A 40 6.53 12.03 14.44
CA ARG A 40 6.27 12.91 13.27
C ARG A 40 6.81 12.39 11.93
N GLY A 41 7.31 11.15 11.87
CA GLY A 41 7.64 10.48 10.61
C GLY A 41 9.05 10.79 10.10
N HIS A 42 9.93 11.29 10.95
CA HIS A 42 11.33 11.51 10.58
C HIS A 42 12.10 10.19 10.65
N VAL A 43 12.81 9.83 9.59
CA VAL A 43 13.66 8.63 9.55
C VAL A 43 15.07 9.03 9.17
N ARG A 44 16.04 8.61 9.98
CA ARG A 44 17.47 8.76 9.69
C ARG A 44 18.03 7.43 9.17
N ILE A 45 18.04 7.26 7.86
CA ILE A 45 18.59 6.08 7.21
C ILE A 45 19.10 6.40 5.81
N THR A 46 20.27 5.87 5.47
CA THR A 46 20.86 6.03 4.14
C THR A 46 20.39 4.95 3.17
N GLN A 47 20.45 5.24 1.86
CA GLN A 47 20.13 4.24 0.83
C GLN A 47 21.09 3.03 0.88
N ASN A 48 22.35 3.25 1.28
CA ASN A 48 23.31 2.17 1.43
C ASN A 48 22.91 1.24 2.58
N GLU A 49 22.49 1.79 3.73
CA GLU A 49 21.97 0.98 4.83
C GLU A 49 20.69 0.23 4.46
N LEU A 50 19.79 0.84 3.67
CA LEU A 50 18.61 0.16 3.14
C LEU A 50 19.00 -1.02 2.23
N ALA A 51 19.97 -0.82 1.34
CA ALA A 51 20.46 -1.86 0.42
C ALA A 51 21.07 -3.04 1.20
N THR A 52 21.92 -2.76 2.19
CA THR A 52 22.51 -3.79 3.07
C THR A 52 21.43 -4.56 3.85
N ARG A 53 20.42 -3.87 4.37
CA ARG A 53 19.35 -4.50 5.17
C ARG A 53 18.43 -5.38 4.36
N LEU A 54 18.00 -4.90 3.21
CA LEU A 54 17.07 -5.61 2.33
C LEU A 54 17.80 -6.59 1.40
N ASN A 55 19.12 -6.73 1.56
CA ASN A 55 19.98 -7.60 0.74
C ASN A 55 19.73 -7.41 -0.77
N THR A 56 19.61 -6.14 -1.16
CA THR A 56 19.22 -5.75 -2.52
C THR A 56 20.20 -4.72 -3.09
N THR A 57 20.08 -4.45 -4.38
CA THR A 57 20.96 -3.54 -5.08
C THR A 57 20.59 -2.08 -4.84
N GLN A 58 21.58 -1.19 -4.86
CA GLN A 58 21.34 0.25 -4.73
C GLN A 58 20.42 0.80 -5.83
N SER A 59 20.44 0.21 -7.03
CA SER A 59 19.55 0.58 -8.13
C SER A 59 18.09 0.20 -7.85
N ALA A 60 17.84 -0.97 -7.25
CA ALA A 60 16.50 -1.36 -6.80
C ALA A 60 15.98 -0.43 -5.69
N ILE A 61 16.81 -0.10 -4.70
CA ILE A 61 16.47 0.89 -3.66
C ILE A 61 16.16 2.24 -4.28
N SER A 62 16.97 2.72 -5.22
CA SER A 62 16.78 4.02 -5.86
C SER A 62 15.45 4.09 -6.61
N ARG A 63 15.08 3.03 -7.35
CA ARG A 63 13.78 2.93 -8.04
C ARG A 63 12.62 2.91 -7.04
N ALA A 64 12.69 2.07 -6.03
CA ALA A 64 11.64 1.96 -5.01
C ALA A 64 11.50 3.25 -4.18
N MET A 65 12.60 3.93 -3.87
CA MET A 65 12.57 5.25 -3.22
C MET A 65 11.96 6.32 -4.12
N SER A 66 12.16 6.23 -5.44
CA SER A 66 11.51 7.14 -6.40
C SER A 66 10.01 6.86 -6.44
N GLU A 67 9.60 5.60 -6.49
CA GLU A 67 8.20 5.17 -6.41
C GLU A 67 7.50 5.67 -5.13
N LEU A 68 8.16 5.58 -3.97
CA LEU A 68 7.64 6.13 -2.71
C LEU A 68 7.49 7.67 -2.73
N ARG A 69 8.33 8.38 -3.49
CA ARG A 69 8.19 9.84 -3.69
C ARG A 69 7.06 10.15 -4.65
N ASP A 70 6.97 9.40 -5.74
CA ASP A 70 5.96 9.59 -6.77
C ASP A 70 4.56 9.35 -6.21
N THR A 71 4.40 8.36 -5.33
CA THR A 71 3.13 8.11 -4.60
C THR A 71 2.84 9.15 -3.51
N GLY A 72 3.82 9.98 -3.14
CA GLY A 72 3.70 10.96 -2.06
C GLY A 72 3.83 10.36 -0.66
N LEU A 73 4.21 9.09 -0.51
CA LEU A 73 4.40 8.49 0.82
C LEU A 73 5.61 9.05 1.57
N ILE A 74 6.62 9.50 0.84
CA ILE A 74 7.78 10.22 1.39
C ILE A 74 7.97 11.56 0.70
N HIS A 75 8.57 12.50 1.42
CA HIS A 75 8.84 13.84 0.91
C HIS A 75 9.86 13.80 -0.26
N ALA A 76 9.60 14.56 -1.32
CA ALA A 76 10.47 14.60 -2.50
C ALA A 76 11.87 15.13 -2.20
N ARG A 77 12.00 16.06 -1.24
CA ARG A 77 13.30 16.55 -0.77
C ARG A 77 13.73 15.75 0.46
N THR A 78 14.62 14.78 0.25
CA THR A 78 15.35 14.11 1.32
C THR A 78 16.78 14.66 1.36
N ARG A 79 17.20 15.28 2.48
CA ARG A 79 18.60 15.70 2.65
C ARG A 79 19.41 14.56 3.28
N HIS A 80 20.49 14.13 2.62
CA HIS A 80 21.52 13.19 3.13
C HIS A 80 21.06 12.23 4.24
N GLY A 81 20.25 11.22 3.89
CA GLY A 81 19.81 10.18 4.84
C GLY A 81 18.69 10.59 5.79
N GLN A 82 18.12 11.78 5.65
CA GLN A 82 16.89 12.19 6.31
C GLN A 82 15.73 12.01 5.35
N ILE A 83 14.87 11.05 5.68
CA ILE A 83 13.62 10.77 4.97
C ILE A 83 12.49 11.26 5.88
N LEU A 84 11.55 11.98 5.29
CA LEU A 84 10.33 12.38 5.97
C LEU A 84 9.16 11.60 5.38
N ILE A 85 8.50 10.80 6.21
CA ILE A 85 7.27 10.09 5.87
C ILE A 85 6.12 11.09 5.90
N HIS A 86 5.14 10.90 5.02
CA HIS A 86 3.95 11.71 5.00
C HIS A 86 3.26 11.73 6.37
N PRO A 87 2.86 12.91 6.90
CA PRO A 87 2.29 13.00 8.26
C PRO A 87 1.08 12.09 8.51
N LEU A 88 0.29 11.75 7.49
CA LEU A 88 -0.81 10.79 7.61
C LEU A 88 -0.37 9.33 7.84
N TYR A 89 0.83 8.97 7.40
CA TYR A 89 1.41 7.63 7.54
C TYR A 89 2.45 7.54 8.65
N ALA A 90 2.85 8.68 9.21
CA ALA A 90 3.77 8.73 10.34
C ALA A 90 3.20 8.03 11.59
N GLY A 91 4.10 7.63 12.48
CA GLY A 91 3.80 7.13 13.82
C GLY A 91 3.68 8.28 14.82
N TYR A 92 2.62 8.24 15.63
CA TYR A 92 2.35 9.20 16.70
C TYR A 92 2.23 8.51 18.05
N GLU A 93 2.35 9.24 19.14
CA GLU A 93 2.13 8.66 20.47
C GLU A 93 0.64 8.45 20.78
N SER A 94 -0.24 9.25 20.16
CA SER A 94 -1.69 9.21 20.37
C SER A 94 -2.45 9.87 19.21
N LEU A 95 -3.77 9.63 19.16
CA LEU A 95 -4.67 10.34 18.24
C LEU A 95 -4.59 11.86 18.42
N ALA A 96 -4.49 12.35 19.66
CA ALA A 96 -4.38 13.78 19.94
C ALA A 96 -3.08 14.37 19.39
N HIS A 97 -1.94 13.66 19.53
CA HIS A 97 -0.68 14.09 18.93
C HIS A 97 -0.73 14.10 17.41
N MET A 98 -1.41 13.13 16.80
CA MET A 98 -1.64 13.11 15.37
C MET A 98 -2.48 14.30 14.90
N VAL A 99 -3.63 14.55 15.53
CA VAL A 99 -4.53 15.65 15.16
C VAL A 99 -3.85 16.99 15.36
N ASN A 100 -3.19 17.21 16.51
CA ASN A 100 -2.44 18.43 16.77
C ASN A 100 -1.34 18.66 15.74
N HIS A 101 -0.58 17.61 15.38
CA HIS A 101 0.46 17.74 14.36
C HIS A 101 -0.13 18.03 12.98
N ILE A 102 -1.20 17.35 12.57
CA ILE A 102 -1.84 17.57 11.26
C ILE A 102 -2.48 18.97 11.16
N GLN A 103 -3.03 19.47 12.26
CA GLN A 103 -3.65 20.81 12.34
C GLN A 103 -2.62 21.94 12.55
N ASP A 104 -1.39 21.60 12.89
CA ASP A 104 -0.32 22.57 13.07
C ASP A 104 -0.04 23.30 11.74
N PRO A 105 -0.10 24.64 11.69
CA PRO A 105 0.15 25.40 10.47
C PRO A 105 1.57 25.23 9.92
N ASP A 106 2.54 24.81 10.74
CA ASP A 106 3.90 24.49 10.31
C ASP A 106 4.02 23.09 9.68
N THR A 107 2.98 22.25 9.80
CA THR A 107 2.99 20.91 9.21
C THR A 107 2.68 20.98 7.72
N HIS A 108 3.70 20.72 6.92
CA HIS A 108 3.55 20.61 5.48
C HIS A 108 2.95 19.26 5.09
N LEU A 109 1.71 19.28 4.62
CA LEU A 109 1.06 18.16 3.94
C LEU A 109 1.29 18.30 2.43
N TRP A 110 1.78 17.25 1.80
CA TRP A 110 1.97 17.20 0.35
C TRP A 110 0.99 16.22 -0.30
N PRO A 111 0.69 16.35 -1.60
CA PRO A 111 -0.32 15.51 -2.23
C PRO A 111 0.12 14.04 -2.25
N LEU A 112 -0.80 13.16 -1.85
CA LEU A 112 -0.68 11.72 -2.06
C LEU A 112 -1.19 11.40 -3.46
N ALA A 113 -0.30 10.91 -4.32
CA ALA A 113 -0.64 10.46 -5.66
C ALA A 113 -0.79 8.94 -5.64
N PHE A 114 -1.78 8.46 -4.90
CA PHE A 114 -2.28 7.13 -5.16
C PHE A 114 -2.98 7.17 -6.51
N PRO A 115 -2.81 6.15 -7.36
CA PRO A 115 -3.73 5.98 -8.48
C PRO A 115 -5.11 5.79 -7.85
N ALA A 116 -5.85 6.90 -7.73
CA ALA A 116 -7.28 6.89 -7.46
C ALA A 116 -7.80 5.86 -8.43
N SER A 117 -8.37 4.79 -7.88
CA SER A 117 -8.58 3.55 -8.59
C SER A 117 -8.89 3.87 -10.03
N ASP A 118 -8.10 3.30 -10.93
CA ASP A 118 -8.70 2.73 -12.12
C ASP A 118 -9.81 1.82 -11.55
N ILE A 119 -10.96 2.41 -11.22
CA ILE A 119 -12.26 1.79 -11.32
C ILE A 119 -12.20 1.42 -12.77
N ARG A 120 -11.66 0.24 -13.01
CA ARG A 120 -11.69 -0.36 -14.31
C ARG A 120 -13.16 -0.25 -14.67
N PRO A 121 -13.55 0.56 -15.67
CA PRO A 121 -14.93 0.57 -16.08
C PRO A 121 -15.31 -0.90 -16.23
N PRO A 122 -16.45 -1.34 -15.66
CA PRO A 122 -16.79 -2.76 -15.60
C PRO A 122 -16.49 -3.32 -16.97
N ARG A 123 -15.60 -4.32 -17.06
CA ARG A 123 -15.19 -4.90 -18.34
C ARG A 123 -16.50 -5.04 -19.12
N ARG A 124 -16.69 -4.25 -20.18
CA ARG A 124 -17.66 -4.63 -21.19
C ARG A 124 -17.17 -6.01 -21.58
N CYS A 125 -17.89 -7.04 -21.15
CA CYS A 125 -17.81 -8.30 -21.83
C CYS A 125 -18.19 -7.95 -23.25
N ASP A 126 -17.20 -7.72 -24.11
CA ASP A 126 -17.41 -7.75 -25.53
C ASP A 126 -18.12 -9.07 -25.80
N PRO A 127 -19.37 -9.05 -26.30
CA PRO A 127 -19.99 -10.27 -26.76
C PRO A 127 -19.12 -10.75 -27.90
N HIS A 128 -18.39 -11.83 -27.67
CA HIS A 128 -17.65 -12.52 -28.71
C HIS A 128 -18.64 -12.83 -29.85
N PRO A 129 -18.44 -12.30 -31.06
CA PRO A 129 -19.25 -12.74 -32.19
C PRO A 129 -18.62 -14.06 -32.65
N THR A 130 -19.09 -15.18 -32.12
CA THR A 130 -18.90 -16.46 -32.81
C THR A 130 -19.90 -16.53 -33.96
N PRO A 131 -19.43 -16.67 -35.21
CA PRO A 131 -20.30 -16.84 -36.37
C PRO A 131 -20.91 -18.25 -36.39
N ASP A 132 -22.17 -18.28 -36.84
CA ASP A 132 -22.93 -19.36 -37.48
C ASP A 132 -22.67 -20.84 -37.16
N GLY A 133 -23.76 -21.57 -36.90
CA GLY A 133 -23.92 -22.92 -37.44
C GLY A 133 -24.47 -24.00 -36.52
N ASP A 134 -25.78 -24.23 -36.68
CA ASP A 134 -26.38 -25.57 -36.89
C ASP A 134 -26.49 -26.59 -35.73
N GLY A 135 -27.64 -27.29 -35.72
CA GLY A 135 -27.79 -28.61 -35.12
C GLY A 135 -28.25 -28.67 -33.66
N GLY A 136 -29.56 -28.79 -33.43
CA GLY A 136 -30.11 -29.04 -32.11
C GLY A 136 -29.80 -30.43 -31.55
N GLU A 137 -29.64 -30.50 -30.23
CA GLU A 137 -29.90 -31.71 -29.44
C GLU A 137 -30.37 -31.32 -28.03
N PRO A 138 -31.50 -31.85 -27.52
CA PRO A 138 -32.00 -31.52 -26.19
C PRO A 138 -31.11 -32.12 -25.08
N ALA A 139 -30.87 -31.33 -24.04
CA ALA A 139 -30.03 -31.70 -22.90
C ALA A 139 -30.53 -32.97 -22.16
N PRO A 140 -29.63 -33.90 -21.78
CA PRO A 140 -29.98 -34.98 -20.87
C PRO A 140 -30.16 -34.49 -19.43
N THR A 141 -31.22 -34.97 -18.80
CA THR A 141 -31.75 -34.64 -17.46
C THR A 141 -30.71 -34.79 -16.33
N PRO A 142 -30.67 -33.89 -15.32
CA PRO A 142 -29.72 -34.01 -14.21
C PRO A 142 -30.07 -35.17 -13.26
N ALA A 143 -29.05 -35.98 -12.93
CA ALA A 143 -29.14 -37.07 -11.95
C ALA A 143 -29.38 -36.56 -10.51
N PRO A 144 -30.08 -37.34 -9.66
CA PRO A 144 -30.44 -36.92 -8.30
C PRO A 144 -29.23 -36.91 -7.34
N ARG A 145 -29.14 -35.85 -6.53
CA ARG A 145 -28.12 -35.67 -5.48
C ARG A 145 -28.38 -36.64 -4.31
N PRO A 146 -27.37 -37.33 -3.76
CA PRO A 146 -27.55 -38.17 -2.57
C PRO A 146 -27.80 -37.30 -1.32
N HIS A 147 -28.85 -37.66 -0.59
CA HIS A 147 -29.20 -37.07 0.71
C HIS A 147 -28.18 -37.49 1.77
N LEU A 148 -27.49 -36.52 2.38
CA LEU A 148 -26.63 -36.76 3.54
C LEU A 148 -27.53 -36.99 4.77
N HIS A 149 -27.54 -38.22 5.29
CA HIS A 149 -28.24 -38.58 6.52
C HIS A 149 -27.38 -38.15 7.72
N LEU A 150 -27.89 -37.24 8.55
CA LEU A 150 -27.26 -36.86 9.81
C LEU A 150 -27.62 -37.92 10.86
N ALA A 151 -26.65 -38.74 11.29
CA ALA A 151 -26.82 -39.68 12.39
C ALA A 151 -26.73 -38.93 13.72
N GLY A 152 -27.72 -39.17 14.60
CA GLY A 152 -27.70 -38.77 16.01
C GLY A 152 -26.92 -39.74 16.88
#